data_AF-A0A8J4A3T9-F1
#
_entry.id   AF-A0A8J4A3T9-F1
#
_cell.length_a   1.000
_cell.length_b   1.000
_cell.length_c   1.000
_cell.angle_alpha   90.00
_cell.angle_beta   90.00
_cell.angle_gamma   90.00
#
_symmetry.space_group_name_H-M   'P 1'
#
loop_
_entity.id
_entity.type
_entity.pdbx_description
1 polymer ?
#
loop_
_entity_poly.entity_id
_entity_poly.type
_entity_poly.pdbx_seq_one_letter_code
_entity_poly.pdbx_strand_id
1 'polypeptide(L)' 'MAILNVTYGGRSADVPWDVDDALSDAEVKRLAAEAVNQAPLRGVLRVADPVAFTHFVVDRIHGPDGVLRLYLRPKVPFGC' A
#
# COMPACT_ATOMS: atom_id res chain seq x y z
N MET A 1 -9.65 7.69 -9.29
CA MET A 1 -8.76 8.07 -8.15
C MET A 1 -9.08 7.21 -6.95
N ALA A 2 -8.06 6.85 -6.17
CA ALA A 2 -8.14 5.86 -5.11
C ALA A 2 -7.31 6.24 -3.87
N ILE A 3 -7.76 5.78 -2.70
CA ILE A 3 -7.00 5.91 -1.44
C ILE A 3 -6.12 4.68 -1.29
N LEU A 4 -4.81 4.88 -1.07
CA LEU A 4 -3.86 3.79 -0.82
C LEU A 4 -3.57 3.65 0.67
N ASN A 5 -3.93 2.49 1.22
CA ASN A 5 -3.56 2.04 2.55
C ASN A 5 -2.35 1.11 2.47
N VAL A 6 -1.30 1.39 3.24
CA VAL A 6 -0.08 0.58 3.32
C VAL A 6 0.01 -0.06 4.69
N THR A 7 0.10 -1.38 4.73
CA THR A 7 0.29 -2.16 5.95
C THR A 7 1.69 -2.76 5.97
N TYR A 8 2.56 -2.30 6.87
CA TYR A 8 3.94 -2.77 7.01
C TYR A 8 4.34 -2.91 8.49
N GLY A 9 5.01 -4.00 8.85
CA GLY A 9 5.43 -4.26 10.24
C GLY A 9 4.27 -4.34 11.24
N GLY A 10 3.10 -4.81 10.80
CA GLY A 10 1.89 -4.91 11.63
C GLY A 10 1.17 -3.57 11.88
N ARG A 11 1.54 -2.51 11.15
CA ARG A 11 0.89 -1.20 11.25
C ARG A 11 0.41 -0.74 9.88
N SER A 12 -0.75 -0.11 9.85
CA SER A 12 -1.39 0.36 8.62
C SER A 12 -1.51 1.89 8.64
N ALA A 13 -1.27 2.53 7.50
CA ALA A 13 -1.46 3.95 7.33
C ALA A 13 -1.91 4.29 5.90
N ASP A 14 -2.72 5.34 5.78
CA ASP A 14 -3.11 5.89 4.49
C ASP A 14 -2.04 6.82 3.96
N VAL A 15 -1.78 6.72 2.66
CA VAL A 15 -0.96 7.68 1.93
C VAL A 15 -1.75 9.01 1.84
N PRO A 16 -1.14 10.16 2.13
CA PRO A 16 -1.86 11.42 2.27
C PRO A 16 -2.26 12.08 0.93
N TRP A 17 -2.06 11.39 -0.19
CA TRP A 17 -2.45 11.84 -1.53
C TRP A 17 -3.21 10.73 -2.25
N ASP A 18 -4.11 11.14 -3.15
CA ASP A 18 -4.84 10.22 -4.01
C ASP A 18 -3.91 9.57 -5.03
N VAL A 19 -4.19 8.30 -5.31
CA VAL A 19 -3.46 7.52 -6.30
C VAL A 19 -4.36 7.23 -7.49
N ASP A 20 -3.78 7.14 -8.69
CA ASP A 20 -4.52 6.78 -9.89
C ASP A 20 -4.99 5.31 -9.79
N ASP A 21 -6.26 5.06 -10.14
CA ASP A 21 -6.87 3.74 -10.09
C ASP A 21 -6.45 2.84 -11.25
N ALA A 22 -5.92 3.44 -12.32
CA ALA A 22 -5.36 2.74 -13.47
C ALA A 22 -3.95 2.18 -13.22
N LEU A 23 -3.31 2.49 -12.09
CA LEU A 23 -1.96 2.00 -11.79
C LEU A 23 -1.93 0.48 -11.65
N SER A 24 -0.90 -0.10 -12.27
CA SER A 24 -0.56 -1.50 -12.11
C SER A 24 -0.10 -1.80 -10.68
N ASP A 25 -0.17 -3.07 -10.27
CA ASP A 25 0.29 -3.49 -8.94
C ASP A 25 1.76 -3.15 -8.69
N ALA A 26 2.58 -3.23 -9.74
CA ALA A 26 4.00 -2.89 -9.67
C ALA A 26 4.21 -1.39 -9.40
N GLU A 27 3.43 -0.53 -10.06
CA GLU A 27 3.47 0.91 -9.85
C GLU A 27 2.96 1.29 -8.46
N VAL A 28 1.87 0.66 -7.98
CA VAL A 28 1.35 0.87 -6.62
C VAL A 28 2.40 0.49 -5.57
N LYS A 29 3.08 -0.65 -5.75
CA LYS A 29 4.17 -1.07 -4.85
C LYS A 29 5.34 -0.09 -4.84
N ARG A 30 5.75 0.39 -6.01
CA ARG A 30 6.81 1.39 -6.14
C ARG A 30 6.43 2.70 -5.45
N LEU A 31 5.22 3.19 -5.68
CA LEU A 31 4.72 4.42 -5.09
C LEU A 31 4.60 4.31 -3.57
N ALA A 32 4.19 3.16 -3.05
CA ALA A 32 4.23 2.90 -1.62
C ALA A 32 5.66 2.88 -1.03
N ALA A 33 6.62 2.30 -1.74
CA ALA A 33 8.03 2.30 -1.33
C ALA A 33 8.60 3.72 -1.27
N GLU A 34 8.26 4.56 -2.25
CA GLU A 34 8.62 5.97 -2.28
C GLU A 34 7.93 6.73 -1.12
N ALA A 35 6.63 6.51 -0.90
CA ALA A 35 5.84 7.17 0.14
C ALA A 35 6.41 6.92 1.55
N VAL A 36 6.71 5.66 1.89
CA VAL A 36 7.25 5.29 3.21
C VAL A 36 8.70 5.76 3.40
N ASN A 37 9.44 5.98 2.31
CA ASN A 37 10.82 6.49 2.37
C ASN A 37 10.89 8.01 2.54
N GLN A 38 10.00 8.76 1.88
CA GLN A 38 9.96 10.22 1.89
C GLN A 38 9.34 10.78 3.17
N ALA A 39 8.36 10.08 3.75
CA ALA A 39 7.80 10.42 5.04
C ALA A 39 7.40 9.13 5.78
N PRO A 40 7.78 8.96 7.06
CA PRO A 40 7.17 7.89 7.85
C PRO A 40 5.67 8.20 7.95
N LEU A 41 4.85 7.45 7.21
CA LEU A 41 3.39 7.50 7.34
C LEU A 41 3.07 7.31 8.83
N ARG A 42 2.14 8.07 9.40
CA ARG A 42 1.82 8.01 10.84
C ARG A 42 1.54 6.56 11.25
N GLY A 43 2.51 5.92 11.92
CA GLY A 43 2.44 4.53 12.34
C GLY A 43 3.38 3.59 11.58
N VAL A 44 3.69 3.80 10.30
CA VAL A 44 4.56 2.90 9.52
C VAL A 44 6.04 3.29 9.69
N LEU A 45 6.85 2.34 10.15
CA LEU A 45 8.31 2.52 10.27
C LEU A 45 8.93 2.64 8.88
N ARG A 46 9.96 3.49 8.76
CA ARG A 46 10.72 3.70 7.52
C ARG A 46 11.16 2.35 6.94
N VAL A 47 10.80 2.10 5.70
CA VAL A 47 11.16 0.88 4.98
C VAL A 47 12.59 1.08 4.47
N ALA A 48 13.53 0.32 5.03
CA ALA A 48 14.95 0.47 4.66
C ALA A 48 15.27 -0.02 3.24
N ASP A 49 14.40 -0.82 2.64
CA ASP A 49 14.66 -1.52 1.38
C ASP A 49 13.56 -1.27 0.33
N PRO A 50 13.88 -0.72 -0.86
CA PRO A 50 12.92 -0.55 -1.95
C PRO A 50 12.26 -1.86 -2.44
N VAL A 51 12.85 -3.03 -2.21
CA VAL A 51 12.22 -4.33 -2.54
C VAL A 51 11.34 -4.92 -1.43
N ALA A 52 11.12 -4.20 -0.32
CA ALA A 52 10.30 -4.70 0.81
C ALA A 52 8.86 -5.08 0.42
N PHE A 53 8.31 -4.46 -0.64
CA PHE A 53 6.94 -4.72 -1.12
C PHE A 53 6.86 -5.75 -2.25
N THR A 54 7.97 -6.37 -2.64
CA THR A 54 8.00 -7.35 -3.74
C THR A 54 6.96 -8.46 -3.55
N HIS A 55 6.91 -9.02 -2.34
CA HIS A 55 6.00 -10.12 -1.98
C HIS A 55 4.64 -9.66 -1.41
N PHE A 56 4.35 -8.36 -1.44
CA PHE A 56 3.08 -7.84 -0.96
C PHE A 56 2.01 -8.02 -2.03
N VAL A 57 0.76 -8.01 -1.58
CA VAL A 57 -0.41 -8.06 -2.45
C VAL A 57 -1.10 -6.71 -2.45
N VAL A 58 -1.69 -6.35 -3.59
CA VAL A 58 -2.51 -5.16 -3.77
C VAL A 58 -3.95 -5.63 -3.89
N ASP A 59 -4.77 -5.34 -2.88
CA ASP A 59 -6.21 -5.58 -2.95
C ASP A 59 -6.92 -4.29 -3.38
N ARG A 60 -7.81 -4.40 -4.37
CA ARG A 60 -8.62 -3.29 -4.88
C ARG A 60 -10.07 -3.47 -4.41
N ILE A 61 -10.51 -2.67 -3.45
CA ILE A 61 -11.85 -2.75 -2.86
C ILE A 61 -12.65 -1.52 -3.26
N HIS A 62 -13.77 -1.75 -3.94
CA HIS A 62 -14.72 -0.69 -4.26
C HIS A 62 -15.64 -0.48 -3.06
N GLY A 63 -15.60 0.72 -2.47
CA GLY A 63 -16.50 1.12 -1.41
C GLY A 63 -17.92 1.43 -1.91
N PRO A 64 -18.93 1.44 -1.02
CA PRO A 64 -20.31 1.75 -1.36
C PRO A 64 -20.50 3.17 -1.95
N ASP A 65 -19.61 4.10 -1.62
CA ASP A 65 -19.64 5.49 -2.12
C ASP A 65 -18.93 5.66 -3.48
N GLY A 66 -18.55 4.57 -4.15
CA GLY A 66 -17.77 4.60 -5.40
C GLY A 66 -16.29 4.92 -5.20
N VAL A 67 -15.84 5.10 -3.96
CA VAL A 67 -14.43 5.32 -3.63
C VAL A 67 -13.66 4.02 -3.74
N LEU A 68 -12.66 3.98 -4.64
CA LEU A 68 -11.73 2.87 -4.73
C LEU A 68 -10.70 2.96 -3.59
N ARG A 69 -10.54 1.88 -2.83
CA ARG A 69 -9.47 1.72 -1.85
C ARG A 69 -8.50 0.64 -2.29
N LEU A 70 -7.23 1.01 -2.36
CA LEU A 70 -6.11 0.11 -2.62
C LEU A 70 -5.49 -0.26 -1.27
N TYR A 71 -5.33 -1.56 -1.00
CA TYR A 71 -4.66 -2.06 0.19
C TYR A 71 -3.38 -2.78 -0.21
N LEU A 72 -2.23 -2.23 0.19
CA LEU A 72 -0.94 -2.89 0.07
C LEU A 72 -0.62 -3.59 1.39
N ARG A 73 -0.68 -4.92 1.40
CA ARG A 73 -0.46 -5.71 2.62
C ARG A 73 0.48 -6.89 2.38
N PRO A 74 1.19 -7.38 3.41
CA PRO A 74 2.00 -8.57 3.30
C PRO A 74 1.12 -9.75 2.87
N LYS A 75 1.63 -10.58 1.96
CA LYS A 75 0.97 -11.83 1.61
C LYS A 75 0.93 -12.71 2.85
N VAL A 76 -0.26 -12.92 3.40
CA VAL A 76 -0.48 -13.94 4.41
C VAL A 76 -0.34 -15.31 3.74
N PRO A 77 0.54 -16.20 4.22
CA PRO A 77 0.45 -17.59 3.84
C PRO A 77 -0.88 -18.10 4.41
N PHE A 78 -1.86 -18.37 3.55
CA PHE A 78 -2.94 -19.26 3.94
C PHE A 78 -2.26 -20.58 4.33
N GLY A 79 -2.48 -21.01 5.57
CA GLY A 79 -1.74 -22.11 6.19
C GLY A 79 -1.61 -23.33 5.27
N CYS A 80 -0.39 -23.86 5.21
CA CYS A 80 -0.13 -25.22 4.74
C CYS A 80 -0.60 -26.23 5.80
#